data_AF-A0A6B1I3Z5-F1
#
_entry.id   AF-A0A6B1I3Z5-F1
#
_cell.length_a   1.000
_cell.length_b   1.000
_cell.length_c   1.000
_cell.angle_alpha   90.00
_cell.angle_beta   90.00
_cell.angle_gamma   90.00
#
_symmetry.space_group_name_H-M   'P 1'
#
loop_
_entity.id
_entity.type
_entity.pdbx_description
1 polymer ?
#
loop_
_entity_poly.entity_id
_entity_poly.type
_entity_poly.pdbx_seq_one_letter_code
_entity_poly.pdbx_strand_id
1 'polypeptide(L)'
;MSRKIPYKAIVLLALVALASALITGLLVNIYERKAEARRGAVRLVEVREDDTDPAHWGINWPRQYDSYKRTAEATRTRFGGHGGSEALPAQKIERDPWLRRMFLGYAFSLDYRDRRGHAYMLYDQEQTERQSKPQSGSCLHCHASIMPLYRQLGDGDATAGFERSYAYSYGELNQMLHDAGHAHPVSCVDCHDPATMQLRITRPGFIQGIQMLAESDAPVPHLPSLERWRRGSRDRPYDPNATASRNEMRSFTCGQCHVEYYCG
;
A
#
# COMPACT_ATOMS: atom_id res chain seq x y z
N MET A 1 -42.99 43.42 49.02
CA MET A 1 -43.57 42.49 48.02
C MET A 1 -42.47 41.57 47.49
N SER A 2 -42.38 40.34 48.02
CA SER A 2 -41.44 39.34 47.52
C SER A 2 -42.00 38.73 46.24
N ARG A 3 -41.51 39.16 45.07
CA ARG A 3 -41.88 38.55 43.78
C ARG A 3 -41.30 37.13 43.75
N LYS A 4 -42.13 36.13 44.08
CA LYS A 4 -41.79 34.72 43.88
C LYS A 4 -41.49 34.52 42.39
N ILE A 5 -40.24 34.17 42.08
CA ILE A 5 -39.85 33.80 40.71
C ILE A 5 -40.72 32.60 40.31
N PRO A 6 -41.48 32.66 39.20
CA PRO A 6 -42.33 31.55 38.80
C PRO A 6 -41.46 30.32 38.56
N TYR A 7 -41.83 29.17 39.13
CA TYR A 7 -41.12 27.89 38.99
C TYR A 7 -40.76 27.56 37.52
N LYS A 8 -41.63 27.95 36.58
CA LYS A 8 -41.40 27.83 35.13
C LYS A 8 -40.15 28.59 34.64
N ALA A 9 -39.84 29.76 35.22
CA ALA A 9 -38.65 30.52 34.88
C ALA A 9 -37.37 29.86 35.42
N ILE A 10 -37.43 29.22 36.60
CA ILE A 10 -36.30 28.46 37.17
C ILE A 10 -36.00 27.22 36.32
N VAL A 11 -37.04 26.48 35.92
CA VAL A 11 -36.90 25.32 35.02
C VAL A 11 -36.34 25.73 33.66
N LEU A 12 -36.82 26.83 33.08
CA LEU A 12 -36.31 27.34 31.81
C LEU A 12 -34.83 27.75 31.91
N LEU A 13 -34.43 28.45 32.97
CA LEU A 13 -33.04 28.80 33.23
C LEU A 13 -32.14 27.56 33.37
N ALA A 14 -32.60 26.55 34.10
CA ALA A 14 -31.87 25.30 34.26
C ALA A 14 -31.69 24.55 32.92
N LEU A 15 -32.73 24.53 32.08
CA LEU A 15 -32.68 23.92 30.74
C LEU A 15 -31.74 24.68 29.80
N VAL A 16 -31.77 26.02 29.80
CA VAL A 16 -30.87 26.84 29.00
C VAL A 16 -29.42 26.67 29.46
N ALA A 17 -29.18 26.63 30.78
CA ALA A 17 -27.85 26.37 31.33
C ALA A 17 -27.32 24.98 30.93
N LEU A 18 -28.17 23.94 31.03
CA LEU A 18 -27.81 22.58 30.62
C LEU A 18 -27.52 22.50 29.11
N ALA A 19 -28.37 23.09 28.27
CA ALA A 19 -28.17 23.13 26.82
C ALA A 19 -26.87 23.88 26.46
N SER A 20 -26.60 25.01 27.11
CA SER A 20 -25.37 25.78 26.91
C SER A 20 -24.13 25.00 27.32
N ALA A 21 -24.19 24.27 28.44
CA ALA A 21 -23.10 23.40 28.90
C ALA A 21 -22.84 22.25 27.92
N LEU A 22 -23.89 21.61 27.40
CA LEU A 22 -23.76 20.52 26.41
C LEU A 22 -23.18 21.02 25.08
N ILE A 23 -23.67 22.15 24.56
CA ILE A 23 -23.15 22.75 23.32
C ILE A 23 -21.70 23.17 23.50
N THR A 24 -21.35 23.79 24.63
CA THR A 24 -19.97 24.20 24.93
C THR A 24 -19.06 22.98 25.05
N GLY A 25 -19.49 21.93 25.75
CA GLY A 25 -18.74 20.69 25.87
C GLY A 25 -18.50 20.01 24.52
N LEU A 26 -19.51 20.00 23.65
CA LEU A 26 -19.35 19.50 22.27
C LEU A 26 -18.36 20.35 21.47
N LEU A 27 -18.44 21.69 21.57
CA LEU A 27 -17.58 22.59 20.83
C LEU A 27 -16.12 22.49 21.29
N VAL A 28 -15.89 22.37 22.60
CA VAL A 28 -14.56 22.10 23.17
C VAL A 28 -14.00 20.77 22.66
N ASN A 29 -14.78 19.69 22.69
CA ASN A 29 -14.34 18.40 22.15
C ASN A 29 -13.99 18.49 20.65
N ILE A 30 -14.81 19.17 19.84
CA ILE A 30 -14.51 19.38 18.41
C ILE A 30 -13.22 20.18 18.24
N TYR A 31 -13.03 21.24 19.03
CA TYR A 31 -11.86 22.09 18.96
C TYR A 31 -10.59 21.34 19.38
N GLU A 32 -10.62 20.61 20.49
CA GLU A 32 -9.51 19.77 20.95
C GLU A 32 -9.12 18.73 19.90
N ARG A 33 -10.10 18.01 19.33
CA ARG A 33 -9.82 17.02 18.28
C ARG A 33 -9.26 17.66 17.02
N LYS A 34 -9.72 18.85 16.64
CA LYS A 34 -9.13 19.62 15.53
C LYS A 34 -7.72 20.14 15.86
N ALA A 35 -7.46 20.53 17.10
CA ALA A 35 -6.15 21.00 17.54
C ALA A 35 -5.14 19.84 17.62
N GLU A 36 -5.55 18.68 18.16
CA GLU A 36 -4.77 17.44 18.13
C GLU A 36 -4.47 17.00 16.69
N ALA A 37 -5.47 17.05 15.80
CA ALA A 37 -5.25 16.75 14.38
C ALA A 37 -4.27 17.72 13.70
N ARG A 38 -4.14 18.95 14.21
CA ARG A 38 -3.16 19.95 13.72
C ARG A 38 -1.78 19.79 14.35
N ARG A 39 -1.68 19.21 15.56
CA ARG A 39 -0.41 18.80 16.15
C ARG A 39 0.04 17.52 15.45
N GLY A 40 0.70 17.69 14.29
CA GLY A 40 1.32 16.58 13.58
C GLY A 40 2.24 15.78 14.50
N ALA A 41 2.41 14.49 14.22
CA ALA A 41 3.38 13.66 14.92
C ALA A 41 4.76 14.35 14.86
N VAL A 42 5.46 14.40 16.00
CA VAL A 42 6.83 14.92 16.05
C VAL A 42 7.68 14.05 15.12
N ARG A 43 8.23 14.65 14.06
CA ARG A 43 9.22 13.98 13.21
C ARG A 43 10.57 14.10 13.87
N LEU A 44 11.13 12.96 14.23
CA LEU A 44 12.47 12.85 14.81
C LEU A 44 13.53 12.77 13.71
N VAL A 45 13.18 12.17 12.57
CA VAL A 45 14.04 12.07 11.37
C VAL A 45 13.29 12.52 10.12
N GLU A 46 14.02 13.05 9.14
CA GLU A 46 13.47 13.28 7.80
C GLU A 46 13.39 11.96 7.04
N VAL A 47 12.28 11.71 6.37
CA VAL A 47 12.12 10.61 5.41
C VAL A 47 11.82 11.20 4.04
N ARG A 48 12.29 10.54 2.98
CA ARG A 48 12.30 11.00 1.59
C ARG A 48 11.86 9.87 0.66
N GLU A 49 11.78 10.19 -0.62
CA GLU A 49 11.36 9.25 -1.68
C GLU A 49 12.25 8.02 -1.84
N ASP A 50 13.51 8.12 -1.41
CA ASP A 50 14.52 7.06 -1.55
C ASP A 50 14.81 6.33 -0.23
N ASP A 51 14.09 6.68 0.85
CA ASP A 51 14.19 5.96 2.13
C ASP A 51 13.41 4.64 2.06
N THR A 52 14.06 3.59 1.58
CA THR A 52 13.46 2.26 1.38
C THR A 52 13.53 1.35 2.59
N ASP A 53 14.39 1.64 3.56
CA ASP A 53 14.49 0.85 4.79
C ASP A 53 13.30 1.18 5.73
N PRO A 54 12.40 0.23 6.02
CA PRO A 54 11.29 0.46 6.94
C PRO A 54 11.76 0.82 8.37
N ALA A 55 12.97 0.45 8.78
CA ALA A 55 13.52 0.82 10.09
C ALA A 55 13.73 2.34 10.22
N HIS A 56 14.15 3.01 9.14
CA HIS A 56 14.32 4.47 9.14
C HIS A 56 12.97 5.18 9.38
N TRP A 57 11.90 4.71 8.73
CA TRP A 57 10.53 5.18 8.97
C TRP A 57 10.03 4.87 10.39
N GLY A 58 10.42 3.71 10.93
CA GLY A 58 10.04 3.26 12.27
C GLY A 58 10.45 4.18 13.41
N ILE A 59 11.44 5.05 13.21
CA ILE A 59 11.84 6.08 14.19
C ILE A 59 10.70 7.08 14.40
N ASN A 60 10.02 7.49 13.33
CA ASN A 60 8.87 8.41 13.40
C ASN A 60 7.55 7.68 13.71
N TRP A 61 7.39 6.43 13.25
CA TRP A 61 6.13 5.66 13.36
C TRP A 61 6.34 4.26 13.98
N PRO A 62 6.75 4.18 15.26
CA PRO A 62 7.18 2.92 15.88
C PRO A 62 6.06 1.88 15.98
N ARG A 63 4.80 2.31 16.17
CA ARG A 63 3.65 1.37 16.25
C ARG A 63 3.35 0.71 14.91
N GLN A 64 3.44 1.48 13.83
CA GLN A 64 3.22 1.02 12.46
C GLN A 64 4.36 0.09 12.04
N TYR A 65 5.60 0.48 12.35
CA TYR A 65 6.77 -0.35 12.09
C TYR A 65 6.74 -1.67 12.87
N ASP A 66 6.35 -1.65 14.16
CA ASP A 66 6.17 -2.89 14.93
C ASP A 66 5.12 -3.81 14.26
N SER A 67 4.00 -3.24 13.83
CA SER A 67 2.97 -3.99 13.11
C SER A 67 3.47 -4.55 11.76
N TYR A 68 4.30 -3.80 11.04
CA TYR A 68 4.93 -4.26 9.80
C TYR A 68 5.85 -5.46 10.04
N LYS A 69 6.69 -5.41 11.09
CA LYS A 69 7.59 -6.53 11.44
C LYS A 69 6.84 -7.83 11.75
N ARG A 70 5.61 -7.75 12.27
CA ARG A 70 4.78 -8.93 12.51
C ARG A 70 4.38 -9.67 11.25
N THR A 71 4.58 -9.09 10.06
CA THR A 71 4.44 -9.85 8.80
C THR A 71 5.50 -10.96 8.65
N ALA A 72 6.55 -10.95 9.47
CA ALA A 72 7.50 -12.04 9.57
C ALA A 72 6.99 -13.22 10.43
N GLU A 73 5.92 -13.04 11.20
CA GLU A 73 5.35 -14.09 12.04
C GLU A 73 4.61 -15.12 11.20
N ALA A 74 4.78 -16.40 11.55
CA ALA A 74 4.08 -17.48 10.88
C ALA A 74 2.56 -17.38 11.10
N THR A 75 1.80 -17.46 10.02
CA THR A 75 0.33 -17.46 10.07
C THR A 75 -0.20 -18.77 9.53
N ARG A 76 -1.22 -19.34 10.20
CA ARG A 76 -1.90 -20.56 9.75
C ARG A 76 -3.38 -20.51 10.09
N THR A 77 -4.21 -20.78 9.09
CA THR A 77 -5.63 -21.04 9.24
C THR A 77 -5.98 -22.35 8.52
N ARG A 78 -7.27 -22.71 8.47
CA ARG A 78 -7.72 -23.90 7.74
C ARG A 78 -7.37 -23.86 6.23
N PHE A 79 -7.39 -22.68 5.62
CA PHE A 79 -7.25 -22.50 4.17
C PHE A 79 -6.25 -21.41 3.75
N GLY A 80 -5.62 -20.73 4.70
CA GLY A 80 -4.67 -19.64 4.44
C GLY A 80 -3.53 -19.62 5.45
N GLY A 81 -2.57 -18.73 5.20
CA GLY A 81 -1.27 -18.76 5.87
C GLY A 81 -0.29 -19.69 5.17
N HIS A 82 0.87 -19.91 5.78
CA HIS A 82 1.92 -20.78 5.24
C HIS A 82 2.29 -21.86 6.25
N GLY A 83 2.37 -23.10 5.76
CA GLY A 83 3.17 -24.14 6.43
C GLY A 83 4.63 -24.08 5.97
N GLY A 84 5.44 -25.06 6.38
CA GLY A 84 6.85 -25.13 5.99
C GLY A 84 7.79 -24.81 7.15
N SER A 85 9.02 -24.43 6.84
CA SER A 85 10.01 -24.01 7.83
C SER A 85 10.03 -22.48 7.96
N GLU A 86 10.75 -21.98 8.97
CA GLU A 86 11.06 -20.55 9.09
C GLU A 86 11.85 -20.03 7.88
N ALA A 87 12.63 -20.91 7.22
CA ALA A 87 13.43 -20.55 6.06
C ALA A 87 12.59 -20.38 4.79
N LEU A 88 11.73 -21.35 4.45
CA LEU A 88 10.89 -21.29 3.25
C LEU A 88 9.50 -21.90 3.49
N PRO A 89 8.45 -21.30 2.88
CA PRO A 89 7.10 -21.82 2.94
C PRO A 89 6.96 -23.16 2.21
N ALA A 90 5.95 -23.93 2.60
CA ALA A 90 5.63 -25.24 2.03
C ALA A 90 5.32 -25.14 0.53
N GLN A 91 5.74 -26.15 -0.23
CA GLN A 91 5.43 -26.29 -1.65
C GLN A 91 3.95 -26.63 -1.84
N LYS A 92 3.21 -25.80 -2.58
CA LYS A 92 1.84 -26.14 -3.00
C LYS A 92 1.85 -27.34 -3.92
N ILE A 93 2.89 -27.48 -4.75
CA ILE A 93 3.01 -28.60 -5.68
C ILE A 93 3.13 -29.95 -4.96
N GLU A 94 3.74 -29.99 -3.78
CA GLU A 94 3.81 -31.23 -2.99
C GLU A 94 2.45 -31.58 -2.40
N ARG A 95 1.71 -30.57 -1.91
CA ARG A 95 0.34 -30.74 -1.40
C ARG A 95 -0.66 -31.10 -2.51
N ASP A 96 -0.51 -30.48 -3.67
CA ASP A 96 -1.41 -30.54 -4.82
C ASP A 96 -0.64 -30.94 -6.11
N PRO A 97 -0.26 -32.22 -6.28
CA PRO A 97 0.65 -32.66 -7.36
C PRO A 97 0.17 -32.36 -8.79
N TRP A 98 -1.13 -32.17 -8.98
CA TRP A 98 -1.71 -31.81 -10.27
C TRP A 98 -1.24 -30.42 -10.75
N LEU A 99 -0.84 -29.52 -9.84
CA LEU A 99 -0.27 -28.19 -10.20
C LEU A 99 1.02 -28.33 -11.01
N ARG A 100 1.88 -29.30 -10.67
CA ARG A 100 3.09 -29.59 -11.45
C ARG A 100 2.76 -29.95 -12.89
N ARG A 101 1.71 -30.78 -13.08
CA ARG A 101 1.26 -31.22 -14.41
C ARG A 101 0.63 -30.06 -15.18
N MET A 102 -0.16 -29.22 -14.53
CA MET A 102 -0.81 -28.07 -15.16
C MET A 102 0.21 -27.06 -15.68
N PHE A 103 1.28 -26.81 -14.93
CA PHE A 103 2.34 -25.87 -15.31
C PHE A 103 3.53 -26.52 -16.03
N LEU A 104 3.37 -27.74 -16.55
CA LEU A 104 4.46 -28.44 -17.22
C LEU A 104 4.99 -27.61 -18.40
N GLY A 105 6.30 -27.37 -18.42
CA GLY A 105 6.93 -26.49 -19.41
C GLY A 105 7.04 -25.01 -18.98
N TYR A 106 6.50 -24.66 -17.82
CA TYR A 106 6.58 -23.31 -17.24
C TYR A 106 7.28 -23.32 -15.87
N ALA A 107 7.90 -22.21 -15.47
CA ALA A 107 8.73 -22.14 -14.25
C ALA A 107 7.95 -22.47 -12.96
N PHE A 108 6.63 -22.24 -12.94
CA PHE A 108 5.76 -22.61 -11.82
C PHE A 108 5.69 -24.13 -11.57
N SER A 109 6.09 -24.98 -12.52
CA SER A 109 6.20 -26.43 -12.27
C SER A 109 7.41 -26.82 -11.41
N LEU A 110 8.40 -25.93 -11.29
CA LEU A 110 9.61 -26.13 -10.51
C LEU A 110 9.34 -25.78 -9.04
N ASP A 111 8.83 -24.57 -8.80
CA ASP A 111 8.62 -24.05 -7.46
C ASP A 111 7.39 -23.13 -7.38
N TYR A 112 6.42 -23.53 -6.56
CA TYR A 112 5.22 -22.77 -6.28
C TYR A 112 4.77 -23.00 -4.84
N ARG A 113 5.18 -22.09 -3.96
CA ARG A 113 4.96 -22.19 -2.50
C ARG A 113 3.74 -21.41 -2.02
N ASP A 114 3.35 -21.70 -0.78
CA ASP A 114 2.41 -20.87 -0.03
C ASP A 114 2.98 -19.46 0.18
N ARG A 115 2.09 -18.46 0.15
CA ARG A 115 2.46 -17.06 0.38
C ARG A 115 2.68 -16.83 1.88
N ARG A 116 3.64 -15.99 2.23
CA ARG A 116 3.84 -15.46 3.59
C ARG A 116 3.92 -13.94 3.59
N GLY A 117 4.14 -13.33 4.75
CA GLY A 117 4.02 -11.88 4.90
C GLY A 117 5.10 -11.08 4.19
N HIS A 118 4.83 -9.78 4.00
CA HIS A 118 5.62 -8.88 3.15
C HIS A 118 7.10 -8.79 3.54
N ALA A 119 7.45 -8.93 4.82
CA ALA A 119 8.84 -8.92 5.27
C ALA A 119 9.75 -9.94 4.53
N TYR A 120 9.19 -11.03 4.00
CA TYR A 120 9.94 -12.05 3.27
C TYR A 120 9.86 -11.95 1.74
N MET A 121 9.07 -11.02 1.20
CA MET A 121 8.67 -11.11 -0.22
C MET A 121 9.83 -10.96 -1.21
N LEU A 122 10.85 -10.17 -0.88
CA LEU A 122 12.08 -10.07 -1.67
C LEU A 122 12.91 -11.34 -1.52
N TYR A 123 13.18 -11.74 -0.27
CA TYR A 123 13.92 -12.96 0.04
C TYR A 123 13.31 -14.20 -0.65
N ASP A 124 12.00 -14.41 -0.57
CA ASP A 124 11.32 -15.55 -1.20
C ASP A 124 11.43 -15.51 -2.73
N GLN A 125 11.47 -14.31 -3.33
CA GLN A 125 11.66 -14.12 -4.77
C GLN A 125 13.11 -14.41 -5.21
N GLU A 126 14.07 -14.19 -4.33
CA GLU A 126 15.48 -14.54 -4.54
C GLU A 126 15.75 -16.04 -4.34
N GLN A 127 15.06 -16.67 -3.39
CA GLN A 127 15.25 -18.08 -3.07
C GLN A 127 14.46 -19.05 -3.96
N THR A 128 13.48 -18.56 -4.72
CA THR A 128 12.61 -19.45 -5.49
C THR A 128 13.34 -20.14 -6.64
N GLU A 129 13.09 -21.44 -6.81
CA GLU A 129 13.73 -22.23 -7.88
C GLU A 129 13.21 -21.84 -9.28
N ARG A 130 12.15 -21.02 -9.37
CA ARG A 130 11.70 -20.43 -10.64
C ARG A 130 12.81 -19.61 -11.32
N GLN A 131 13.72 -19.04 -10.54
CA GLN A 131 14.87 -18.28 -11.04
C GLN A 131 15.94 -19.16 -11.72
N SER A 132 15.83 -20.51 -11.63
CA SER A 132 16.66 -21.42 -12.43
C SER A 132 16.34 -21.38 -13.93
N LYS A 133 15.26 -20.67 -14.31
CA LYS A 133 14.91 -20.34 -15.70
C LYS A 133 15.07 -18.84 -15.91
N PRO A 134 15.33 -18.38 -17.15
CA PRO A 134 15.39 -16.95 -17.44
C PRO A 134 14.11 -16.24 -16.97
N GLN A 135 14.24 -15.23 -16.12
CA GLN A 135 13.16 -14.37 -15.66
C GLN A 135 13.54 -12.91 -15.97
N SER A 136 12.53 -12.08 -16.21
CA SER A 136 12.71 -10.65 -16.46
C SER A 136 12.94 -9.88 -15.16
N GLY A 137 13.67 -8.76 -15.24
CA GLY A 137 13.81 -7.77 -14.17
C GLY A 137 12.47 -7.27 -13.65
N SER A 138 11.43 -7.26 -14.49
CA SER A 138 10.05 -6.89 -14.09
C SER A 138 9.51 -7.69 -12.91
N CYS A 139 10.05 -8.89 -12.61
CA CYS A 139 9.68 -9.66 -11.43
C CYS A 139 9.95 -8.93 -10.09
N LEU A 140 10.83 -7.91 -10.05
CA LEU A 140 11.07 -7.11 -8.85
C LEU A 140 9.96 -6.09 -8.55
N HIS A 141 9.09 -5.79 -9.52
CA HIS A 141 8.08 -4.73 -9.43
C HIS A 141 7.22 -4.80 -8.17
N CYS A 142 6.84 -6.01 -7.77
CA CYS A 142 5.95 -6.27 -6.64
C CYS A 142 6.68 -6.81 -5.40
N HIS A 143 8.00 -6.99 -5.47
CA HIS A 143 8.76 -7.72 -4.44
C HIS A 143 9.76 -6.85 -3.68
N ALA A 144 10.05 -5.65 -4.17
CA ALA A 144 10.98 -4.72 -3.52
C ALA A 144 10.44 -3.29 -3.47
N SER A 145 11.03 -2.45 -2.63
CA SER A 145 10.90 -0.99 -2.73
C SER A 145 11.69 -0.46 -3.94
N ILE A 146 11.22 -0.81 -5.14
CA ILE A 146 11.94 -0.68 -6.43
C ILE A 146 11.94 0.74 -7.03
N MET A 147 11.11 1.66 -6.52
CA MET A 147 10.89 2.96 -7.14
C MET A 147 12.16 3.82 -7.30
N PRO A 148 13.10 3.88 -6.34
CA PRO A 148 14.34 4.62 -6.53
C PRO A 148 15.16 4.08 -7.70
N LEU A 149 15.26 2.75 -7.84
CA LEU A 149 15.96 2.12 -8.96
C LEU A 149 15.27 2.43 -10.29
N TYR A 150 13.94 2.43 -10.35
CA TYR A 150 13.24 2.87 -11.56
C TYR A 150 13.50 4.33 -11.89
N ARG A 151 13.48 5.24 -10.91
CA ARG A 151 13.86 6.64 -11.17
C ARG A 151 15.30 6.74 -11.67
N GLN A 152 16.24 5.99 -11.10
CA GLN A 152 17.62 5.95 -11.58
C GLN A 152 17.72 5.44 -13.02
N LEU A 153 17.03 4.35 -13.34
CA LEU A 153 17.05 3.75 -14.68
C LEU A 153 16.35 4.61 -15.73
N GLY A 154 15.39 5.45 -15.33
CA GLY A 154 14.60 6.30 -16.21
C GLY A 154 14.97 7.78 -16.14
N ASP A 155 16.17 8.14 -15.67
CA ASP A 155 16.67 9.52 -15.61
C ASP A 155 15.73 10.48 -14.84
N GLY A 156 15.10 9.97 -13.77
CA GLY A 156 14.11 10.65 -12.94
C GLY A 156 12.66 10.20 -13.19
N ASP A 157 12.36 9.58 -14.32
CA ASP A 157 11.04 9.05 -14.64
C ASP A 157 10.93 7.55 -14.29
N ALA A 158 10.18 7.25 -13.23
CA ALA A 158 9.97 5.88 -12.79
C ALA A 158 9.19 5.01 -13.79
N THR A 159 8.34 5.60 -14.63
CA THR A 159 7.61 4.86 -15.68
C THR A 159 8.58 4.43 -16.77
N ALA A 160 9.43 5.34 -17.24
CA ALA A 160 10.49 5.01 -18.20
C ALA A 160 11.46 3.96 -17.64
N GLY A 161 11.83 4.06 -16.36
CA GLY A 161 12.66 3.04 -15.70
C GLY A 161 11.97 1.68 -15.56
N PHE A 162 10.67 1.66 -15.26
CA PHE A 162 9.87 0.44 -15.24
C PHE A 162 9.85 -0.24 -16.61
N GLU A 163 9.63 0.51 -17.69
CA GLU A 163 9.65 -0.03 -19.06
C GLU A 163 11.03 -0.56 -19.44
N ARG A 164 12.11 0.16 -19.07
CA ARG A 164 13.49 -0.30 -19.27
C ARG A 164 13.81 -1.57 -18.46
N SER A 165 13.15 -1.79 -17.32
CA SER A 165 13.41 -2.93 -16.43
C SER A 165 13.17 -4.28 -17.10
N TYR A 166 12.28 -4.34 -18.09
CA TYR A 166 12.01 -5.56 -18.86
C TYR A 166 13.22 -6.07 -19.64
N ALA A 167 14.11 -5.17 -20.08
CA ALA A 167 15.29 -5.48 -20.87
C ALA A 167 16.40 -6.17 -20.07
N TYR A 168 16.31 -6.16 -18.74
CA TYR A 168 17.27 -6.81 -17.85
C TYR A 168 16.77 -8.19 -17.45
N SER A 169 17.68 -9.13 -17.21
CA SER A 169 17.35 -10.33 -16.45
C SER A 169 17.03 -9.98 -14.99
N TYR A 170 16.31 -10.86 -14.31
CA TYR A 170 16.06 -10.74 -12.87
C TYR A 170 17.37 -10.57 -12.09
N GLY A 171 18.39 -11.40 -12.39
CA GLY A 171 19.66 -11.38 -11.67
C GLY A 171 20.40 -10.04 -11.80
N GLU A 172 20.45 -9.47 -13.01
CA GLU A 172 21.09 -8.18 -13.26
C GLU A 172 20.38 -7.05 -12.51
N LEU A 173 19.05 -6.97 -12.63
CA LEU A 173 18.29 -5.91 -11.99
C LEU A 173 18.29 -6.05 -10.45
N ASN A 174 18.27 -7.29 -9.94
CA ASN A 174 18.38 -7.55 -8.51
C ASN A 174 19.75 -7.12 -7.98
N GLN A 175 20.84 -7.41 -8.71
CA GLN A 175 22.16 -6.94 -8.32
C GLN A 175 22.21 -5.41 -8.26
N MET A 176 21.67 -4.71 -9.27
CA MET A 176 21.58 -3.24 -9.26
C MET A 176 20.78 -2.71 -8.07
N LEU A 177 19.69 -3.39 -7.69
CA LEU A 177 18.88 -3.03 -6.53
C LEU A 177 19.67 -3.13 -5.21
N HIS A 178 20.45 -4.19 -5.05
CA HIS A 178 21.36 -4.38 -3.91
C HIS A 178 22.47 -3.35 -3.89
N ASP A 179 23.13 -3.12 -5.03
CA ASP A 179 24.23 -2.15 -5.16
C ASP A 179 23.76 -0.71 -4.86
N ALA A 180 22.52 -0.38 -5.19
CA ALA A 180 21.91 0.91 -4.89
C ALA A 180 21.45 1.05 -3.43
N GLY A 181 21.54 -0.01 -2.61
CA GLY A 181 21.11 0.01 -1.20
C GLY A 181 19.59 0.00 -1.02
N HIS A 182 18.83 -0.43 -2.03
CA HIS A 182 17.37 -0.42 -2.04
C HIS A 182 16.76 -1.83 -2.00
N ALA A 183 17.56 -2.86 -1.72
CA ALA A 183 17.14 -4.26 -1.60
C ALA A 183 16.37 -4.54 -0.30
N HIS A 184 15.25 -3.85 -0.14
CA HIS A 184 14.27 -4.08 0.90
C HIS A 184 12.98 -4.61 0.28
N PRO A 185 12.25 -5.50 1.00
CA PRO A 185 10.87 -5.82 0.61
C PRO A 185 10.02 -4.55 0.56
N VAL A 186 8.85 -4.62 -0.09
CA VAL A 186 7.90 -3.51 -0.14
C VAL A 186 7.68 -2.94 1.26
N SER A 187 7.90 -1.63 1.38
CA SER A 187 8.04 -0.91 2.64
C SER A 187 7.10 0.30 2.70
N CYS A 188 7.34 1.18 3.68
CA CYS A 188 6.49 2.34 3.96
C CYS A 188 6.34 3.26 2.73
N VAL A 189 7.44 3.52 2.02
CA VAL A 189 7.52 4.49 0.91
C VAL A 189 6.69 4.09 -0.31
N ASP A 190 6.42 2.80 -0.49
CA ASP A 190 5.66 2.28 -1.64
C ASP A 190 4.15 2.60 -1.57
N CYS A 191 3.65 2.89 -0.36
CA CYS A 191 2.24 3.16 -0.09
C CYS A 191 1.99 4.52 0.58
N HIS A 192 3.01 5.14 1.18
CA HIS A 192 2.89 6.39 1.93
C HIS A 192 3.77 7.50 1.34
N ASP A 193 3.20 8.68 1.24
CA ASP A 193 3.93 9.90 0.93
C ASP A 193 4.83 10.30 2.13
N PRO A 194 6.15 10.49 1.93
CA PRO A 194 7.09 10.79 3.03
C PRO A 194 6.83 12.15 3.69
N ALA A 195 6.28 13.11 2.93
CA ALA A 195 6.02 14.46 3.40
C ALA A 195 4.72 14.57 4.20
N THR A 196 3.76 13.66 4.04
CA THR A 196 2.40 13.80 4.60
C THR A 196 1.84 12.53 5.24
N MET A 197 2.45 11.37 5.02
CA MET A 197 1.92 10.02 5.34
C MET A 197 0.59 9.66 4.68
N GLN A 198 0.11 10.47 3.73
CA GLN A 198 -1.07 10.13 2.95
C GLN A 198 -0.82 8.88 2.11
N LEU A 199 -1.86 8.09 1.90
CA LEU A 199 -1.78 6.96 0.98
C LEU A 199 -1.51 7.47 -0.42
N ARG A 200 -0.64 6.78 -1.14
CA ARG A 200 -0.32 7.05 -2.53
C ARG A 200 -0.13 5.77 -3.31
N ILE A 201 -0.29 5.89 -4.61
CA ILE A 201 0.01 4.88 -5.61
C ILE A 201 1.31 5.32 -6.28
N THR A 202 2.30 4.43 -6.27
CA THR A 202 3.63 4.64 -6.82
C THR A 202 3.91 3.74 -8.01
N ARG A 203 3.30 2.55 -8.09
CA ARG A 203 3.63 1.53 -9.10
C ARG A 203 3.12 1.90 -10.50
N PRO A 204 4.02 2.05 -11.50
CA PRO A 204 3.64 2.39 -12.87
C PRO A 204 2.63 1.43 -13.49
N GLY A 205 2.75 0.11 -13.25
CA GLY A 205 1.84 -0.89 -13.82
C GLY A 205 0.37 -0.68 -13.37
N PHE A 206 0.15 -0.33 -12.10
CA PHE A 206 -1.20 0.00 -11.63
C PHE A 206 -1.70 1.32 -12.23
N ILE A 207 -0.85 2.35 -12.29
CA ILE A 207 -1.22 3.66 -12.82
C ILE A 207 -1.65 3.54 -14.29
N GLN A 208 -0.88 2.82 -15.11
CA GLN A 208 -1.23 2.56 -16.51
C GLN A 208 -2.53 1.74 -16.60
N GLY A 209 -2.66 0.66 -15.83
CA GLY A 209 -3.85 -0.19 -15.85
C GLY A 209 -5.14 0.54 -15.43
N ILE A 210 -5.09 1.34 -14.37
CA ILE A 210 -6.28 2.09 -13.91
C ILE A 210 -6.65 3.22 -14.88
N GLN A 211 -5.67 3.82 -15.57
CA GLN A 211 -5.91 4.81 -16.63
C GLN A 211 -6.61 4.17 -17.83
N MET A 212 -6.12 3.02 -18.29
CA MET A 212 -6.78 2.26 -19.37
C MET A 212 -8.21 1.86 -18.97
N LEU A 213 -8.42 1.43 -17.73
CA LEU A 213 -9.77 1.14 -17.23
C LEU A 213 -10.64 2.40 -17.21
N ALA A 214 -10.12 3.53 -16.76
CA ALA A 214 -10.84 4.81 -16.72
C ALA A 214 -11.28 5.27 -18.12
N GLU A 215 -10.41 5.09 -19.12
CA GLU A 215 -10.66 5.42 -20.53
C GLU A 215 -11.61 4.45 -21.23
N SER A 216 -11.69 3.19 -20.78
CA SER A 216 -12.61 2.19 -21.32
C SER A 216 -14.09 2.46 -21.00
N ASP A 217 -14.98 1.80 -21.72
CA ASP A 217 -16.43 1.80 -21.45
C ASP A 217 -16.87 0.74 -20.43
N ALA A 218 -15.93 -0.01 -19.84
CA ALA A 218 -16.26 -1.05 -18.88
C ALA A 218 -17.01 -0.45 -17.66
N PRO A 219 -18.12 -1.07 -17.21
CA PRO A 219 -18.86 -0.58 -16.05
C PRO A 219 -18.04 -0.74 -14.77
N VAL A 220 -17.88 0.35 -14.02
CA VAL A 220 -17.09 0.39 -12.78
C VAL A 220 -17.90 0.95 -11.60
N PRO A 221 -19.08 0.38 -11.27
CA PRO A 221 -19.96 0.91 -10.21
C PRO A 221 -19.31 0.86 -8.81
N HIS A 222 -18.24 0.08 -8.66
CA HIS A 222 -17.45 -0.02 -7.44
C HIS A 222 -16.32 1.02 -7.36
N LEU A 223 -16.06 1.80 -8.43
CA LEU A 223 -15.03 2.84 -8.52
C LEU A 223 -15.65 4.21 -8.85
N PRO A 224 -16.33 4.84 -7.89
CA PRO A 224 -17.03 6.10 -8.13
C PRO A 224 -16.10 7.26 -8.54
N SER A 225 -14.79 7.19 -8.25
CA SER A 225 -13.84 8.20 -8.76
C SER A 225 -13.68 8.13 -10.28
N LEU A 226 -13.64 6.94 -10.86
CA LEU A 226 -13.59 6.76 -12.31
C LEU A 226 -14.88 7.28 -12.95
N GLU A 227 -16.05 6.97 -12.39
CA GLU A 227 -17.33 7.49 -12.89
C GLU A 227 -17.46 9.01 -12.79
N ARG A 228 -16.90 9.62 -11.74
CA ARG A 228 -16.81 11.09 -11.63
C ARG A 228 -15.89 11.67 -12.71
N TRP A 229 -14.70 11.09 -12.88
CA TRP A 229 -13.76 11.51 -13.91
C TRP A 229 -14.36 11.39 -15.32
N ARG A 230 -15.04 10.27 -15.61
CA ARG A 230 -15.72 10.02 -16.89
C ARG A 230 -16.82 11.04 -17.21
N ARG A 231 -17.47 11.63 -16.21
CA ARG A 231 -18.49 12.68 -16.38
C ARG A 231 -17.90 14.09 -16.49
N GLY A 232 -16.62 14.27 -16.16
CA GLY A 232 -15.90 15.54 -16.26
C GLY A 232 -15.34 15.80 -17.66
N SER A 233 -14.45 16.79 -17.77
CA SER A 233 -13.86 17.21 -19.05
C SER A 233 -12.85 16.22 -19.64
N ARG A 234 -12.29 15.33 -18.83
CA ARG A 234 -11.25 14.34 -19.21
C ARG A 234 -9.99 14.96 -19.85
N ASP A 235 -9.71 16.24 -19.60
CA ASP A 235 -8.54 16.95 -20.16
C ASP A 235 -7.19 16.44 -19.65
N ARG A 236 -7.20 15.65 -18.57
CA ARG A 236 -6.02 15.01 -17.99
C ARG A 236 -6.31 13.53 -17.76
N PRO A 237 -5.30 12.65 -17.92
CA PRO A 237 -5.42 11.25 -17.57
C PRO A 237 -5.94 11.08 -16.15
N TYR A 238 -6.68 9.99 -15.90
CA TYR A 238 -7.10 9.67 -14.55
C TYR A 238 -5.88 9.48 -13.65
N ASP A 239 -5.85 10.20 -12.54
CA ASP A 239 -4.79 10.09 -11.52
C ASP A 239 -5.42 9.59 -10.21
N PRO A 240 -5.09 8.35 -9.76
CA PRO A 240 -5.63 7.83 -8.51
C PRO A 240 -5.20 8.65 -7.30
N ASN A 241 -4.02 9.27 -7.32
CA ASN A 241 -3.54 10.08 -6.19
C ASN A 241 -4.29 11.40 -6.05
N ALA A 242 -4.78 11.96 -7.16
CA ALA A 242 -5.53 13.22 -7.15
C ALA A 242 -7.05 13.03 -7.01
N THR A 243 -7.61 11.92 -7.52
CA THR A 243 -9.06 11.80 -7.74
C THR A 243 -9.73 10.67 -6.97
N ALA A 244 -8.98 9.66 -6.53
CA ALA A 244 -9.54 8.54 -5.80
C ALA A 244 -10.01 8.98 -4.41
N SER A 245 -11.12 8.40 -3.97
CA SER A 245 -11.56 8.58 -2.59
C SER A 245 -10.62 7.85 -1.62
N ARG A 246 -10.64 8.27 -0.36
CA ARG A 246 -9.93 7.55 0.71
C ARG A 246 -10.31 6.07 0.80
N ASN A 247 -11.56 5.72 0.46
CA ASN A 247 -12.00 4.33 0.46
C ASN A 247 -11.37 3.54 -0.68
N GLU A 248 -11.32 4.10 -1.89
CA GLU A 248 -10.64 3.49 -3.03
C GLU A 248 -9.14 3.33 -2.77
N MET A 249 -8.47 4.34 -2.20
CA MET A 249 -7.04 4.29 -1.90
C MET A 249 -6.65 3.17 -0.92
N ARG A 250 -7.55 2.77 -0.01
CA ARG A 250 -7.35 1.64 0.92
C ARG A 250 -7.31 0.27 0.21
N SER A 251 -7.83 0.20 -1.01
CA SER A 251 -7.77 -0.99 -1.86
C SER A 251 -6.72 -0.84 -2.96
N PHE A 252 -6.61 0.34 -3.57
CA PHE A 252 -5.66 0.61 -4.66
C PHE A 252 -4.21 0.39 -4.23
N THR A 253 -3.86 0.76 -3.00
CA THR A 253 -2.53 0.48 -2.43
C THR A 253 -2.16 -1.00 -2.45
N CYS A 254 -3.13 -1.90 -2.21
CA CYS A 254 -2.97 -3.34 -2.36
C CYS A 254 -2.98 -3.78 -3.83
N GLY A 255 -3.84 -3.16 -4.64
CA GLY A 255 -3.98 -3.40 -6.08
C GLY A 255 -2.72 -3.06 -6.89
N GLN A 256 -1.76 -2.34 -6.31
CA GLN A 256 -0.44 -2.14 -6.90
C GLN A 256 0.30 -3.45 -7.21
N CYS A 257 0.02 -4.52 -6.45
CA CYS A 257 0.72 -5.81 -6.58
C CYS A 257 -0.23 -7.01 -6.62
N HIS A 258 -1.37 -6.96 -5.92
CA HIS A 258 -2.32 -8.07 -5.85
C HIS A 258 -3.32 -8.05 -7.02
N VAL A 259 -2.79 -8.22 -8.23
CA VAL A 259 -3.54 -8.24 -9.48
C VAL A 259 -3.00 -9.34 -10.40
N GLU A 260 -3.81 -9.73 -11.38
CA GLU A 260 -3.29 -10.48 -12.52
C GLU A 260 -2.43 -9.55 -13.37
N TYR A 261 -1.32 -10.08 -13.90
CA TYR A 261 -0.40 -9.32 -14.75
C TYR A 261 0.24 -10.23 -15.80
N TYR A 262 0.75 -9.61 -16.87
CA TYR A 262 1.61 -10.26 -17.84
C TYR A 262 2.79 -9.34 -18.16
N CYS A 263 3.86 -9.90 -18.71
CA CYS A 263 4.96 -9.15 -19.30
C CYS A 263 4.84 -9.29 -20.82
N GLY A 264 4.90 -8.18 -21.56
CA GLY A 264 4.75 -8.14 -23.01
C GLY A 264 5.49 -6.96 -23.61
#